data_AF-A0A7T5RFB0-F1
#
_entry.id   AF-A0A7T5RFB0-F1
#
_cell.length_a   1.000
_cell.length_b   1.000
_cell.length_c   1.000
_cell.angle_alpha   90.00
_cell.angle_beta   90.00
_cell.angle_gamma   90.00
#
_symmetry.space_group_name_H-M   'P 1'
#
loop_
_entity.id
_entity.type
_entity.pdbx_description
1 polymer ?
#
loop_
_entity_poly.entity_id
_entity_poly.type
_entity_poly.pdbx_seq_one_letter_code
_entity_poly.pdbx_strand_id
1 'polypeptide(L)'
;MRISIVLSLSLLFSMVFLAGCSPVLAQDSTGSSPVSPQTINLINTTANPGAVDIGESLIAPNSPLYFLKSVRESIEMMFTTTPKAQVARNLEFATRRLREVNTLIRKKRQDLIPSAMERYHFYIQEAGRKAFSAKDTQLQITVGEQVARQLEVLQRIYDQVGDERAKIAIRAAIFRLENFYNEFLPKLDLTTQQKLIGQVAGRLAFACNFLTREATSSGLNDTEKVKLQDEVGKCRTQGEKFLKDQLIEMRK
;
A
#
# COMPACT_ATOMS: atom_id res chain seq x y z
N MET A 1 46.33 -32.04 29.88
CA MET A 1 44.92 -32.42 30.16
C MET A 1 44.06 -31.63 29.17
N ARG A 2 43.52 -32.24 28.10
CA ARG A 2 42.22 -32.98 28.04
C ARG A 2 41.08 -32.01 28.42
N ILE A 3 40.04 -31.69 27.61
CA ILE A 3 39.28 -32.45 26.61
C ILE A 3 38.56 -31.45 25.67
N SER A 4 38.66 -31.63 24.35
CA SER A 4 37.76 -31.02 23.35
C SER A 4 36.54 -31.92 23.16
N ILE A 5 35.32 -31.40 23.30
CA ILE A 5 34.08 -32.12 22.99
C ILE A 5 33.50 -31.56 21.69
N VAL A 6 33.72 -32.32 20.62
CA VAL A 6 32.97 -32.28 19.37
C VAL A 6 31.73 -33.14 19.58
N LEU A 7 30.53 -32.60 19.40
CA LEU A 7 29.34 -33.43 19.23
C LEU A 7 28.53 -32.95 18.02
N SER A 8 28.82 -33.63 16.92
CA SER A 8 28.06 -33.71 15.69
C SER A 8 26.68 -34.32 15.95
N LEU A 9 25.61 -33.62 15.56
CA LEU A 9 24.28 -34.23 15.41
C LEU A 9 23.79 -34.02 13.98
N SER A 10 24.34 -34.85 13.11
CA SER A 10 23.88 -35.12 11.76
C SER A 10 22.61 -35.98 11.83
N LEU A 11 21.44 -35.37 11.64
CA LEU A 11 20.18 -36.08 11.46
C LEU A 11 19.85 -36.17 9.97
N LEU A 12 19.94 -37.41 9.49
CA LEU A 12 19.63 -37.91 8.17
C LEU A 12 18.21 -37.53 7.74
N PHE A 13 18.08 -36.67 6.72
CA PHE A 13 16.85 -36.57 5.94
C PHE A 13 16.97 -37.54 4.75
N SER A 14 16.24 -38.64 4.88
CA SER A 14 16.26 -39.78 3.97
C SER A 14 15.76 -39.40 2.58
N MET A 15 16.65 -39.53 1.59
CA MET A 15 16.31 -39.62 0.18
C MET A 15 15.70 -41.00 -0.09
N VAL A 16 14.39 -41.08 -0.34
CA VAL A 16 13.78 -42.10 -1.20
C VAL A 16 12.47 -41.52 -1.74
N PHE A 17 12.39 -41.18 -3.02
CA PHE A 17 11.30 -41.70 -3.86
C PHE A 17 11.69 -41.65 -5.35
N LEU A 18 11.66 -42.87 -5.88
CA LEU A 18 11.91 -43.35 -7.22
C LEU A 18 11.23 -42.57 -8.36
N ALA A 19 12.05 -42.32 -9.40
CA ALA A 19 11.82 -42.68 -10.80
C ALA A 19 10.37 -42.88 -11.30
N GLY A 20 9.96 -41.97 -12.18
CA GLY A 20 8.89 -42.17 -13.15
C GLY A 20 9.19 -41.39 -14.43
N CYS A 21 10.02 -41.97 -15.31
CA CYS A 21 10.18 -41.48 -16.68
C CYS A 21 8.95 -41.89 -17.51
N SER A 22 8.32 -40.92 -18.17
CA SER A 22 7.51 -41.15 -19.36
C SER A 22 7.74 -39.98 -20.31
N PRO A 23 8.39 -40.18 -21.47
CA PRO A 23 8.40 -39.17 -22.52
C PRO A 23 7.15 -39.37 -23.38
N VAL A 24 6.15 -38.50 -23.23
CA VAL A 24 5.15 -38.27 -24.27
C VAL A 24 5.57 -37.02 -25.03
N LEU A 25 6.04 -37.25 -26.25
CA LEU A 25 6.27 -36.26 -27.29
C LEU A 25 4.91 -35.82 -27.84
N ALA A 26 4.56 -34.55 -27.64
CA ALA A 26 3.63 -33.83 -28.48
C ALA A 26 4.23 -32.45 -28.80
N GLN A 27 4.63 -32.27 -30.06
CA GLN A 27 4.75 -30.97 -30.70
C GLN A 27 3.42 -30.22 -30.56
N ASP A 28 3.46 -28.91 -30.28
CA ASP A 28 3.23 -27.94 -31.36
C ASP A 28 3.50 -26.49 -30.93
N SER A 29 4.00 -25.73 -31.90
CA SER A 29 3.75 -24.31 -32.15
C SER A 29 4.12 -23.23 -31.12
N THR A 30 5.18 -22.49 -31.49
CA THR A 30 5.23 -21.01 -31.57
C THR A 30 4.87 -20.17 -30.34
N GLY A 31 5.84 -19.38 -29.87
CA GLY A 31 5.52 -18.19 -29.06
C GLY A 31 6.65 -17.71 -28.18
N SER A 32 7.80 -17.36 -28.76
CA SER A 32 8.77 -16.50 -28.09
C SER A 32 8.11 -15.17 -27.75
N SER A 33 8.01 -14.84 -26.47
CA SER A 33 7.87 -13.44 -26.05
C SER A 33 8.68 -13.21 -24.79
N PRO A 34 9.56 -12.18 -24.79
CA PRO A 34 10.38 -11.83 -23.65
C PRO A 34 9.49 -11.25 -22.54
N VAL A 35 9.68 -11.73 -21.31
CA VAL A 35 9.06 -11.17 -20.11
C VAL A 35 9.64 -9.77 -19.89
N SER A 36 8.92 -8.78 -20.43
CA SER A 36 9.14 -7.36 -20.17
C SER A 36 8.69 -7.02 -18.74
N PRO A 37 9.42 -6.16 -18.00
CA PRO A 37 8.92 -5.59 -16.76
C PRO A 37 7.62 -4.85 -17.05
N GLN A 38 6.51 -5.28 -16.47
CA GLN A 38 5.26 -4.53 -16.57
C GLN A 38 5.45 -3.18 -15.86
N THR A 39 5.71 -2.16 -16.66
CA THR A 39 5.54 -0.75 -16.33
C THR A 39 4.14 -0.57 -15.77
N ILE A 40 4.03 -0.12 -14.53
CA ILE A 40 2.76 0.20 -13.88
C ILE A 40 2.19 1.44 -14.57
N ASN A 41 1.48 1.24 -15.68
CA ASN A 41 0.57 2.23 -16.23
C ASN A 41 -0.74 2.12 -15.45
N LEU A 42 -0.74 2.71 -14.25
CA LEU A 42 -1.97 2.93 -13.51
C LEU A 42 -2.63 4.18 -14.13
N ILE A 43 -3.87 4.01 -14.62
CA ILE A 43 -4.81 5.01 -15.12
C ILE A 43 -4.74 5.23 -16.65
N ASN A 44 -5.45 4.38 -17.40
CA ASN A 44 -6.06 4.77 -18.67
C ASN A 44 -7.57 4.88 -18.42
N THR A 45 -8.02 6.11 -18.23
CA THR A 45 -9.42 6.48 -17.98
C THR A 45 -10.32 6.08 -19.14
N THR A 46 -11.15 5.04 -18.97
CA THR A 46 -12.31 4.81 -19.82
C THR A 46 -13.61 4.83 -19.01
N ALA A 47 -14.38 5.91 -19.22
CA ALA A 47 -15.84 5.99 -19.28
C ALA A 47 -16.68 5.26 -18.21
N ASN A 48 -16.50 5.60 -16.93
CA ASN A 48 -17.59 5.58 -15.95
C ASN A 48 -17.29 6.57 -14.80
N PRO A 49 -18.03 7.67 -14.62
CA PRO A 49 -17.71 8.71 -13.62
C PRO A 49 -17.86 8.26 -12.16
N GLY A 50 -18.17 6.99 -11.90
CA GLY A 50 -18.30 6.43 -10.55
C GLY A 50 -17.57 5.11 -10.32
N ALA A 51 -16.70 4.62 -11.22
CA ALA A 51 -15.94 3.39 -10.99
C ALA A 51 -14.50 3.72 -10.58
N VAL A 52 -14.03 3.18 -9.44
CA VAL A 52 -12.61 3.24 -9.10
C VAL A 52 -11.89 2.29 -10.06
N ASP A 53 -11.25 2.83 -11.10
CA ASP A 53 -10.48 2.05 -12.08
C ASP A 53 -9.11 1.63 -11.50
N ILE A 54 -9.15 0.92 -10.37
CA ILE A 54 -8.01 0.19 -9.84
C ILE A 54 -8.09 -1.31 -10.20
N GLY A 55 -9.16 -1.71 -10.88
CA GLY A 55 -9.52 -3.09 -11.16
C GLY A 55 -10.16 -3.80 -9.96
N GLU A 56 -10.52 -5.05 -10.18
CA GLU A 56 -11.06 -5.96 -9.16
C GLU A 56 -10.00 -7.01 -8.78
N SER A 57 -10.16 -7.62 -7.60
CA SER A 57 -9.33 -8.74 -7.17
C SER A 57 -10.02 -10.06 -7.48
N LEU A 58 -9.34 -10.94 -8.21
CA LEU A 58 -9.82 -12.29 -8.53
C LEU A 58 -10.13 -13.10 -7.25
N ILE A 59 -9.29 -12.94 -6.23
CA ILE A 59 -9.43 -13.62 -4.95
C ILE A 59 -9.66 -12.56 -3.87
N ALA A 60 -10.89 -12.52 -3.36
CA ALA A 60 -11.31 -11.63 -2.28
C ALA A 60 -11.42 -12.40 -0.95
N PRO A 61 -11.43 -11.71 0.21
CA PRO A 61 -11.47 -12.33 1.53
C PRO A 61 -12.67 -13.26 1.80
N ASN A 62 -13.72 -13.19 0.97
CA ASN A 62 -14.89 -14.04 1.07
C ASN A 62 -14.73 -15.42 0.37
N SER A 63 -13.59 -15.69 -0.27
CA SER A 63 -13.32 -16.97 -0.93
C SER A 63 -12.76 -18.02 0.06
N PRO A 64 -13.18 -19.29 0.00
CA PRO A 64 -12.67 -20.35 0.89
C PRO A 64 -11.17 -20.61 0.73
N LEU A 65 -10.61 -20.31 -0.46
CA LEU A 65 -9.19 -20.48 -0.75
C LEU A 65 -8.35 -19.23 -0.48
N TYR A 66 -8.89 -18.24 0.25
CA TYR A 66 -8.18 -16.99 0.51
C TYR A 66 -6.91 -17.18 1.36
N PHE A 67 -6.83 -18.21 2.18
CA PHE A 67 -5.62 -18.55 2.94
C PHE A 67 -4.40 -18.82 2.04
N LEU A 68 -4.62 -19.39 0.83
CA LEU A 68 -3.56 -19.62 -0.15
C LEU A 68 -2.97 -18.31 -0.66
N LYS A 69 -3.74 -17.21 -0.64
CA LYS A 69 -3.25 -15.89 -1.01
C LYS A 69 -2.17 -15.41 -0.04
N SER A 70 -2.41 -15.53 1.26
CA SER A 70 -1.42 -15.18 2.28
C SER A 70 -0.15 -16.02 2.14
N VAL A 71 -0.28 -17.34 1.91
CA VAL A 71 0.86 -18.23 1.68
C VAL A 71 1.65 -17.80 0.44
N ARG A 72 0.96 -17.53 -0.68
CA ARG A 72 1.60 -17.03 -1.90
C ARG A 72 2.31 -15.70 -1.68
N GLU A 73 1.69 -14.76 -0.96
CA GLU A 73 2.28 -13.46 -0.66
C GLU A 73 3.55 -13.60 0.21
N SER A 74 3.54 -14.51 1.19
CA SER A 74 4.73 -14.85 1.97
C SER A 74 5.84 -15.45 1.11
N ILE A 75 5.52 -16.36 0.19
CA ILE A 75 6.47 -16.95 -0.75
C ILE A 75 7.05 -15.88 -1.68
N GLU A 76 6.19 -15.05 -2.30
CA GLU A 76 6.61 -13.93 -3.16
C GLU A 76 7.57 -12.99 -2.41
N MET A 77 7.29 -12.70 -1.14
CA MET A 77 8.16 -11.86 -0.31
C MET A 77 9.49 -12.55 0.03
N MET A 78 9.48 -13.86 0.32
CA MET A 78 10.68 -14.63 0.66
C MET A 78 11.68 -14.68 -0.50
N PHE A 79 11.19 -14.76 -1.74
CA PHE A 79 12.04 -14.72 -2.94
C PHE A 79 12.45 -13.30 -3.36
N THR A 80 11.93 -12.27 -2.70
CA THR A 80 12.25 -10.87 -3.00
C THR A 80 13.40 -10.38 -2.10
N THR A 81 14.63 -10.50 -2.58
CA THR A 81 15.84 -10.26 -1.76
C THR A 81 16.32 -8.80 -1.74
N THR A 82 16.04 -8.01 -2.78
CA THR A 82 16.56 -6.63 -2.88
C THR A 82 15.63 -5.63 -2.19
N PRO A 83 16.15 -4.59 -1.50
CA PRO A 83 15.32 -3.59 -0.83
C PRO A 83 14.34 -2.89 -1.76
N LYS A 84 14.77 -2.54 -2.98
CA LYS A 84 13.92 -1.94 -4.00
C LYS A 84 12.77 -2.86 -4.41
N ALA A 85 13.04 -4.14 -4.61
CA ALA A 85 11.99 -5.09 -4.97
C ALA A 85 11.04 -5.35 -3.79
N GLN A 86 11.54 -5.37 -2.54
CA GLN A 86 10.69 -5.49 -1.34
C GLN A 86 9.74 -4.30 -1.19
N VAL A 87 10.23 -3.08 -1.41
CA VAL A 87 9.39 -1.87 -1.43
C VAL A 87 8.32 -1.96 -2.51
N ALA A 88 8.71 -2.29 -3.75
CA ALA A 88 7.77 -2.43 -4.85
C ALA A 88 6.71 -3.51 -4.55
N ARG A 89 7.12 -4.64 -3.98
CA ARG A 89 6.22 -5.74 -3.59
C ARG A 89 5.23 -5.32 -2.50
N ASN A 90 5.68 -4.59 -1.47
CA ASN A 90 4.80 -4.07 -0.44
C ASN A 90 3.77 -3.07 -1.01
N LEU A 91 4.19 -2.14 -1.86
CA LEU A 91 3.27 -1.22 -2.53
C LEU A 91 2.27 -1.95 -3.43
N GLU A 92 2.71 -3.01 -4.11
CA GLU A 92 1.84 -3.89 -4.89
C GLU A 92 0.80 -4.58 -4.00
N PHE A 93 1.21 -5.13 -2.86
CA PHE A 93 0.32 -5.76 -1.90
C PHE A 93 -0.70 -4.77 -1.33
N ALA A 94 -0.29 -3.56 -0.98
CA ALA A 94 -1.21 -2.49 -0.60
C ALA A 94 -2.23 -2.22 -1.71
N THR A 95 -1.78 -2.09 -2.96
CA THR A 95 -2.68 -1.90 -4.12
C THR A 95 -3.65 -3.07 -4.30
N ARG A 96 -3.19 -4.32 -4.11
CA ARG A 96 -4.05 -5.52 -4.15
C ARG A 96 -5.14 -5.47 -3.07
N ARG A 97 -4.84 -4.96 -1.86
CA ARG A 97 -5.84 -4.76 -0.81
C ARG A 97 -6.89 -3.71 -1.20
N LEU A 98 -6.50 -2.62 -1.88
CA LEU A 98 -7.48 -1.65 -2.41
C LEU A 98 -8.41 -2.28 -3.47
N ARG A 99 -7.87 -3.13 -4.36
CA ARG A 99 -8.68 -3.90 -5.33
C ARG A 99 -9.64 -4.88 -4.65
N GLU A 100 -9.20 -5.51 -3.56
CA GLU A 100 -10.09 -6.35 -2.74
C GLU A 100 -11.24 -5.53 -2.17
N VAL A 101 -10.97 -4.34 -1.63
CA VAL A 101 -12.04 -3.46 -1.14
C VAL A 101 -13.03 -3.09 -2.25
N ASN A 102 -12.56 -2.70 -3.44
CA ASN A 102 -13.44 -2.45 -4.59
C ASN A 102 -14.31 -3.67 -4.92
N THR A 103 -13.73 -4.87 -4.87
CA THR A 103 -14.47 -6.14 -5.09
C THR A 103 -15.52 -6.38 -3.99
N LEU A 104 -15.19 -6.10 -2.74
CA LEU A 104 -16.09 -6.26 -1.59
C LEU A 104 -17.28 -5.29 -1.66
N ILE A 105 -17.05 -4.04 -2.10
CA ILE A 105 -18.11 -3.06 -2.36
C ILE A 105 -19.10 -3.62 -3.38
N ARG A 106 -18.60 -4.10 -4.53
CA ARG A 106 -19.42 -4.65 -5.63
C ARG A 106 -20.18 -5.92 -5.24
N LYS A 107 -19.56 -6.77 -4.43
CA LYS A 107 -20.19 -8.00 -3.91
C LYS A 107 -21.09 -7.75 -2.69
N LYS A 108 -21.30 -6.50 -2.27
CA LYS A 108 -22.08 -6.12 -1.08
C LYS A 108 -21.59 -6.82 0.21
N ARG A 109 -20.27 -7.08 0.29
CA ARG A 109 -19.58 -7.70 1.43
C ARG A 109 -18.69 -6.69 2.14
N GLN A 110 -19.27 -5.53 2.44
CA GLN A 110 -18.55 -4.40 3.02
C GLN A 110 -18.12 -4.66 4.47
N ASP A 111 -18.73 -5.66 5.12
CA ASP A 111 -18.37 -6.21 6.44
C ASP A 111 -16.88 -6.60 6.55
N LEU A 112 -16.25 -6.99 5.43
CA LEU A 112 -14.86 -7.45 5.38
C LEU A 112 -13.85 -6.33 5.08
N ILE A 113 -14.31 -5.12 4.74
CA ILE A 113 -13.44 -3.99 4.40
C ILE A 113 -12.47 -3.61 5.54
N PRO A 114 -12.88 -3.56 6.82
CA PRO A 114 -11.96 -3.24 7.91
C PRO A 114 -10.71 -4.15 7.95
N SER A 115 -10.87 -5.46 7.77
CA SER A 115 -9.74 -6.40 7.73
C SER A 115 -8.80 -6.18 6.52
N ALA A 116 -9.36 -5.80 5.37
CA ALA A 116 -8.57 -5.46 4.19
C ALA A 116 -7.79 -4.16 4.39
N MET A 117 -8.38 -3.17 5.07
CA MET A 117 -7.75 -1.87 5.36
C MET A 117 -6.62 -1.98 6.40
N GLU A 118 -6.72 -2.86 7.39
CA GLU A 118 -5.61 -3.11 8.32
C GLU A 118 -4.38 -3.68 7.60
N ARG A 119 -4.59 -4.64 6.69
CA ARG A 119 -3.51 -5.21 5.89
C ARG A 119 -2.95 -4.22 4.87
N TYR A 120 -3.80 -3.39 4.29
CA TYR A 120 -3.38 -2.26 3.46
C TYR A 120 -2.39 -1.37 4.21
N HIS A 121 -2.76 -0.96 5.42
CA HIS A 121 -1.92 -0.09 6.25
C HIS A 121 -0.57 -0.73 6.58
N PHE A 122 -0.58 -2.01 6.97
CA PHE A 122 0.65 -2.76 7.24
C PHE A 122 1.65 -2.70 6.08
N TYR A 123 1.20 -2.94 4.85
CA TYR A 123 2.10 -2.91 3.69
C TYR A 123 2.63 -1.51 3.37
N ILE A 124 1.86 -0.46 3.63
CA ILE A 124 2.35 0.92 3.47
C ILE A 124 3.45 1.25 4.46
N GLN A 125 3.28 0.86 5.73
CA GLN A 125 4.30 1.04 6.75
C GLN A 125 5.58 0.26 6.41
N GLU A 126 5.44 -0.98 5.97
CA GLU A 126 6.59 -1.80 5.56
C GLU A 126 7.30 -1.24 4.33
N ALA A 127 6.57 -0.72 3.34
CA ALA A 127 7.17 -0.03 2.19
C ALA A 127 8.01 1.18 2.63
N GLY A 128 7.47 2.02 3.51
CA GLY A 128 8.21 3.19 4.04
C GLY A 128 9.45 2.78 4.83
N ARG A 129 9.32 1.84 5.75
CA ARG A 129 10.43 1.33 6.57
C ARG A 129 11.56 0.75 5.72
N LYS A 130 11.21 -0.03 4.69
CA LYS A 130 12.18 -0.63 3.77
C LYS A 130 12.86 0.40 2.87
N ALA A 131 12.15 1.45 2.44
CA ALA A 131 12.74 2.53 1.65
C ALA A 131 13.82 3.30 2.43
N PHE A 132 13.60 3.57 3.72
CA PHE A 132 14.63 4.17 4.57
C PHE A 132 15.79 3.21 4.84
N SER A 133 15.50 1.92 5.05
CA SER A 133 16.53 0.89 5.25
C SER A 133 17.46 0.75 4.04
N ALA A 134 16.95 1.00 2.84
CA ALA A 134 17.72 0.96 1.60
C ALA A 134 18.68 2.15 1.41
N LYS A 135 18.48 3.25 2.17
CA LYS A 135 19.22 4.52 2.01
C LYS A 135 19.23 5.05 0.56
N ASP A 136 18.18 4.74 -0.20
CA ASP A 136 18.00 5.19 -1.58
C ASP A 136 16.94 6.30 -1.61
N THR A 137 17.42 7.52 -1.80
CA THR A 137 16.59 8.72 -1.89
C THR A 137 15.52 8.64 -2.98
N GLN A 138 15.86 8.10 -4.16
CA GLN A 138 14.90 8.01 -5.26
C GLN A 138 13.82 6.97 -4.94
N LEU A 139 14.17 5.91 -4.22
CA LEU A 139 13.21 4.94 -3.71
C LEU A 139 12.29 5.56 -2.65
N GLN A 140 12.81 6.39 -1.75
CA GLN A 140 12.01 7.10 -0.75
C GLN A 140 11.00 8.06 -1.41
N ILE A 141 11.43 8.84 -2.41
CA ILE A 141 10.54 9.68 -3.21
C ILE A 141 9.46 8.83 -3.88
N THR A 142 9.86 7.72 -4.51
CA THR A 142 8.93 6.82 -5.20
C THR A 142 7.86 6.27 -4.25
N VAL A 143 8.22 5.87 -3.03
CA VAL A 143 7.25 5.45 -2.02
C VAL A 143 6.31 6.60 -1.67
N GLY A 144 6.86 7.77 -1.36
CA GLY A 144 6.06 8.95 -1.05
C GLY A 144 5.08 9.30 -2.17
N GLU A 145 5.48 9.25 -3.44
CA GLU A 145 4.55 9.51 -4.55
C GLU A 145 3.47 8.42 -4.69
N GLN A 146 3.84 7.15 -4.57
CA GLN A 146 2.90 6.04 -4.73
C GLN A 146 1.86 6.00 -3.62
N VAL A 147 2.26 6.27 -2.38
CA VAL A 147 1.34 6.41 -1.25
C VAL A 147 0.36 7.57 -1.50
N ALA A 148 0.82 8.67 -2.08
CA ALA A 148 -0.02 9.85 -2.33
C ALA A 148 -1.07 9.54 -3.38
N ARG A 149 -0.71 8.80 -4.43
CA ARG A 149 -1.68 8.32 -5.44
C ARG A 149 -2.78 7.46 -4.83
N GLN A 150 -2.47 6.70 -3.77
CA GLN A 150 -3.46 5.86 -3.11
C GLN A 150 -4.45 6.64 -2.22
N LEU A 151 -4.12 7.85 -1.76
CA LEU A 151 -5.08 8.74 -1.08
C LEU A 151 -6.29 9.05 -1.97
N GLU A 152 -6.06 9.38 -3.24
CA GLU A 152 -7.12 9.65 -4.22
C GLU A 152 -8.00 8.41 -4.47
N VAL A 153 -7.38 7.22 -4.42
CA VAL A 153 -8.11 5.95 -4.56
C VAL A 153 -8.99 5.72 -3.33
N LEU A 154 -8.46 5.89 -2.12
CA LEU A 154 -9.21 5.70 -0.88
C LEU A 154 -10.41 6.63 -0.77
N GLN A 155 -10.27 7.90 -1.18
CA GLN A 155 -11.39 8.83 -1.19
C GLN A 155 -12.50 8.42 -2.16
N ARG A 156 -12.14 7.97 -3.37
CA ARG A 156 -13.13 7.43 -4.31
C ARG A 156 -13.82 6.17 -3.80
N ILE A 157 -13.07 5.30 -3.12
CA ILE A 157 -13.62 4.11 -2.47
C ILE A 157 -14.60 4.55 -1.37
N TYR A 158 -14.23 5.53 -0.55
CA TYR A 158 -15.06 6.05 0.54
C TYR A 158 -16.44 6.50 0.03
N ASP A 159 -16.49 7.24 -1.07
CA ASP A 159 -17.74 7.75 -1.66
C ASP A 159 -18.66 6.63 -2.18
N GLN A 160 -18.15 5.42 -2.41
CA GLN A 160 -18.91 4.26 -2.89
C GLN A 160 -19.37 3.32 -1.76
N VAL A 161 -18.87 3.51 -0.54
CA VAL A 161 -19.20 2.65 0.59
C VAL A 161 -20.53 3.08 1.20
N GLY A 162 -21.44 2.13 1.38
CA GLY A 162 -22.72 2.36 2.06
C GLY A 162 -22.72 1.93 3.52
N ASP A 163 -21.85 0.98 3.87
CA ASP A 163 -21.69 0.46 5.24
C ASP A 163 -20.86 1.42 6.11
N GLU A 164 -21.39 1.83 7.25
CA GLU A 164 -20.72 2.81 8.11
C GLU A 164 -19.44 2.28 8.75
N ARG A 165 -19.38 0.98 9.09
CA ARG A 165 -18.16 0.39 9.64
C ARG A 165 -17.03 0.39 8.61
N ALA A 166 -17.35 0.11 7.35
CA ALA A 166 -16.41 0.20 6.25
C ALA A 166 -15.97 1.64 5.97
N LYS A 167 -16.89 2.63 6.02
CA LYS A 167 -16.53 4.06 5.91
C LYS A 167 -15.56 4.48 7.00
N ILE A 168 -15.82 4.10 8.25
CA ILE A 168 -14.92 4.38 9.38
C ILE A 168 -13.53 3.79 9.12
N ALA A 169 -13.44 2.55 8.62
CA ALA A 169 -12.16 1.93 8.30
C ALA A 169 -11.40 2.64 7.18
N ILE A 170 -12.08 3.10 6.13
CA ILE A 170 -11.46 3.84 5.03
C ILE A 170 -11.05 5.24 5.48
N ARG A 171 -11.88 5.94 6.28
CA ARG A 171 -11.53 7.22 6.90
C ARG A 171 -10.29 7.08 7.77
N ALA A 172 -10.22 6.02 8.58
CA ALA A 172 -9.04 5.69 9.38
C ALA A 172 -7.81 5.40 8.51
N ALA A 173 -7.98 4.73 7.35
CA ALA A 173 -6.87 4.51 6.42
C ALA A 173 -6.35 5.82 5.82
N ILE A 174 -7.22 6.74 5.39
CA ILE A 174 -6.85 8.08 4.90
C ILE A 174 -6.09 8.84 6.00
N PHE A 175 -6.60 8.83 7.23
CA PHE A 175 -5.94 9.45 8.37
C PHE A 175 -4.55 8.86 8.65
N ARG A 176 -4.41 7.53 8.60
CA ARG A 176 -3.10 6.86 8.79
C ARG A 176 -2.11 7.19 7.68
N LEU A 177 -2.56 7.48 6.46
CA LEU A 177 -1.70 7.93 5.38
C LEU A 177 -1.21 9.36 5.60
N GLU A 178 -2.04 10.26 6.09
CA GLU A 178 -1.59 11.60 6.50
C GLU A 178 -0.52 11.50 7.59
N ASN A 179 -0.75 10.66 8.61
CA ASN A 179 0.25 10.40 9.64
C ASN A 179 1.52 9.75 9.10
N PHE A 180 1.40 8.88 8.08
CA PHE A 180 2.56 8.36 7.39
C PHE A 180 3.42 9.50 6.84
N TYR A 181 2.86 10.53 6.19
CA TYR A 181 3.65 11.68 5.73
C TYR A 181 4.25 12.49 6.87
N ASN A 182 3.53 12.66 7.97
CA ASN A 182 4.03 13.35 9.16
C ASN A 182 5.27 12.67 9.74
N GLU A 183 5.35 11.35 9.67
CA GLU A 183 6.52 10.59 10.11
C GLU A 183 7.58 10.41 9.02
N PHE A 184 7.16 10.38 7.74
CA PHE A 184 8.00 10.06 6.60
C PHE A 184 8.80 11.27 6.15
N LEU A 185 8.17 12.44 5.99
CA LEU A 185 8.81 13.64 5.47
C LEU A 185 9.98 14.13 6.32
N PRO A 186 9.91 14.19 7.66
CA PRO A 186 11.02 14.67 8.49
C PRO A 186 12.24 13.73 8.48
N LYS A 187 12.10 12.50 7.99
CA LYS A 187 13.20 11.52 7.89
C LYS A 187 13.98 11.66 6.57
N LEU A 188 13.50 12.48 5.64
CA LEU A 188 14.17 12.77 4.37
C LEU A 188 15.17 13.91 4.56
N ASP A 189 16.21 13.97 3.72
CA ASP A 189 17.02 15.17 3.61
C ASP A 189 16.21 16.32 3.00
N LEU A 190 16.64 17.57 3.24
CA LEU A 190 15.90 18.77 2.88
C LEU A 190 15.59 18.85 1.38
N THR A 191 16.54 18.48 0.52
CA THR A 191 16.38 18.51 -0.94
C THR A 191 15.34 17.49 -1.39
N THR A 192 15.40 16.28 -0.85
CA THR A 192 14.44 15.21 -1.12
C THR A 192 13.06 15.52 -0.60
N GLN A 193 12.98 16.08 0.61
CA GLN A 193 11.74 16.54 1.22
C GLN A 193 11.07 17.57 0.31
N GLN A 194 11.80 18.60 -0.14
CA GLN A 194 11.26 19.65 -1.01
C GLN A 194 10.77 19.08 -2.36
N LYS A 195 11.55 18.19 -2.98
CA LYS A 195 11.17 17.52 -4.22
C LYS A 195 9.89 16.70 -4.06
N LEU A 196 9.84 15.84 -3.04
CA LEU A 196 8.67 15.00 -2.80
C LEU A 196 7.43 15.85 -2.50
N ILE A 197 7.54 16.85 -1.62
CA ILE A 197 6.39 17.68 -1.30
C ILE A 197 5.87 18.41 -2.55
N GLY A 198 6.74 18.93 -3.41
CA GLY A 198 6.33 19.53 -4.68
C GLY A 198 5.49 18.58 -5.56
N GLN A 199 5.73 17.27 -5.47
CA GLN A 199 5.01 16.25 -6.24
C GLN A 199 3.71 15.78 -5.58
N VAL A 200 3.60 15.87 -4.24
CA VAL A 200 2.46 15.31 -3.49
C VAL A 200 1.55 16.35 -2.83
N ALA A 201 1.96 17.61 -2.74
CA ALA A 201 1.24 18.66 -2.01
C ALA A 201 -0.24 18.78 -2.42
N GLY A 202 -0.53 18.74 -3.73
CA GLY A 202 -1.93 18.79 -4.20
C GLY A 202 -2.79 17.64 -3.70
N ARG A 203 -2.21 16.44 -3.57
CA ARG A 203 -2.90 15.23 -3.08
C ARG A 203 -3.15 15.27 -1.58
N LEU A 204 -2.15 15.74 -0.83
CA LEU A 204 -2.27 15.96 0.61
C LEU A 204 -3.29 17.06 0.92
N ALA A 205 -3.26 18.17 0.19
CA ALA A 205 -4.25 19.23 0.31
C ALA A 205 -5.67 18.72 0.02
N PHE A 206 -5.83 17.86 -0.99
CA PHE A 206 -7.10 17.23 -1.30
C PHE A 206 -7.60 16.32 -0.16
N ALA A 207 -6.72 15.50 0.43
CA ALA A 207 -7.04 14.71 1.62
C ALA A 207 -7.40 15.56 2.84
N CYS A 208 -6.70 16.68 3.05
CA CYS A 208 -7.01 17.66 4.07
C CYS A 208 -8.43 18.23 3.95
N ASN A 209 -8.80 18.62 2.72
CA ASN A 209 -10.13 19.15 2.42
C ASN A 209 -11.21 18.09 2.65
N PHE A 210 -10.94 16.84 2.26
CA PHE A 210 -11.83 15.72 2.55
C PHE A 210 -12.05 15.56 4.06
N LEU A 211 -10.98 15.52 4.86
CA LEU A 211 -11.08 15.37 6.32
C LEU A 211 -11.81 16.56 6.96
N THR A 212 -11.62 17.77 6.43
CA THR A 212 -12.32 18.99 6.89
C THR A 212 -13.83 18.86 6.66
N ARG A 213 -14.25 18.38 5.50
CA ARG A 213 -15.67 18.14 5.17
C ARG A 213 -16.26 17.03 6.03
N GLU A 214 -15.49 15.98 6.31
CA GLU A 214 -15.95 14.89 7.17
C GLU A 214 -16.04 15.29 8.65
N ALA A 215 -15.17 16.20 9.12
CA ALA A 215 -15.22 16.72 10.49
C ALA A 215 -16.52 17.49 10.80
N THR A 216 -17.21 17.99 9.78
CA THR A 216 -18.50 18.67 9.92
C THR A 216 -19.69 17.77 9.59
N SER A 217 -19.46 16.51 9.24
CA SER A 217 -20.52 15.57 8.89
C SER A 217 -21.39 15.21 10.10
N SER A 218 -22.69 15.13 9.88
CA SER A 218 -23.67 14.71 10.89
C SER A 218 -23.57 13.23 11.25
N GLY A 219 -22.87 12.42 10.45
CA GLY A 219 -22.68 10.99 10.69
C GLY A 219 -21.64 10.63 11.75
N LEU A 220 -20.91 11.61 12.31
CA LEU A 220 -19.93 11.37 13.37
C LEU A 220 -20.53 11.64 14.75
N ASN A 221 -20.09 10.86 15.74
CA ASN A 221 -20.36 11.19 17.15
C ASN A 221 -19.49 12.37 17.63
N ASP A 222 -19.82 12.96 18.77
CA ASP A 222 -19.14 14.17 19.24
C ASP A 222 -17.65 13.94 19.54
N THR A 223 -17.27 12.77 20.05
CA THR A 223 -15.87 12.41 20.30
C THR A 223 -15.08 12.29 19.00
N GLU A 224 -15.68 11.68 17.98
CA GLU A 224 -15.09 11.54 16.65
C GLU A 224 -14.96 12.89 15.96
N LYS A 225 -15.96 13.77 16.08
CA LYS A 225 -15.88 15.14 15.55
C LYS A 225 -14.73 15.91 16.17
N VAL A 226 -14.61 15.91 17.50
CA VAL A 226 -13.52 16.61 18.19
C VAL A 226 -12.17 16.06 17.75
N LYS A 227 -12.03 14.73 17.70
CA LYS A 227 -10.79 14.12 17.23
C LYS A 227 -10.48 14.51 15.79
N LEU A 228 -11.46 14.46 14.89
CA LEU A 228 -11.24 14.78 13.48
C LEU A 228 -10.95 16.28 13.26
N GLN A 229 -11.57 17.16 14.05
CA GLN A 229 -11.29 18.60 14.05
C GLN A 229 -9.86 18.92 14.50
N ASP A 230 -9.36 18.25 15.55
CA ASP A 230 -7.96 18.39 15.99
C ASP A 230 -7.00 18.03 14.85
N GLU A 231 -7.26 16.92 14.17
CA GLU A 231 -6.43 16.45 13.05
C GLU A 231 -6.50 17.37 11.83
N VAL A 232 -7.68 17.93 11.52
CA VAL A 232 -7.84 18.96 10.50
C VAL A 232 -7.02 20.21 10.84
N GLY A 233 -6.97 20.59 12.12
CA GLY A 233 -6.12 21.68 12.59
C GLY A 233 -4.63 21.45 12.32
N LYS A 234 -4.13 20.23 12.58
CA LYS A 234 -2.74 19.85 12.26
C LYS A 234 -2.47 19.89 10.76
N CYS A 235 -3.40 19.37 9.96
CA CYS A 235 -3.25 19.38 8.52
C CYS A 235 -3.20 20.80 7.94
N ARG A 236 -4.07 21.71 8.41
CA ARG A 236 -4.08 23.11 7.98
C ARG A 236 -2.79 23.84 8.37
N THR A 237 -2.36 23.70 9.62
CA THR A 237 -1.14 24.37 10.11
C THR A 237 0.11 23.89 9.36
N GLN A 238 0.19 22.61 9.03
CA GLN A 238 1.27 22.07 8.19
C GLN A 238 1.23 22.61 6.76
N GLY A 239 0.04 22.67 6.15
CA GLY A 239 -0.13 23.29 4.83
C GLY A 239 0.29 24.76 4.81
N GLU A 240 -0.09 25.52 5.83
CA GLU A 240 0.31 26.94 5.98
C GLU A 240 1.82 27.09 6.18
N LYS A 241 2.44 26.26 7.02
CA LYS A 241 3.88 26.24 7.22
C LYS A 241 4.60 25.95 5.91
N PHE A 242 4.13 24.95 5.17
CA PHE A 242 4.69 24.58 3.87
C PHE A 242 4.62 25.72 2.85
N LEU A 243 3.46 26.39 2.74
CA LEU A 243 3.31 27.54 1.83
C LEU A 243 4.26 28.69 2.21
N LYS A 244 4.43 28.97 3.50
CA LYS A 244 5.37 29.98 3.99
C LYS A 244 6.82 29.63 3.64
N ASP A 245 7.22 28.38 3.84
CA ASP A 245 8.57 27.92 3.56
C ASP A 245 8.89 28.04 2.05
N GLN A 246 7.94 27.67 1.18
CA GLN A 246 8.10 27.88 -0.26
C GLN A 246 8.17 29.35 -0.67
N LEU A 247 7.33 30.22 -0.09
CA LEU A 247 7.36 31.66 -0.37
C LEU A 247 8.68 32.32 0.04
N ILE A 248 9.25 31.90 1.17
CA ILE A 248 10.57 32.39 1.63
C ILE A 248 11.66 31.96 0.65
N GLU A 249 11.60 30.73 0.15
CA GLU A 249 12.60 30.21 -0.79
C GLU A 249 12.52 30.89 -2.16
N MET A 250 11.32 31.15 -2.69
CA MET A 250 11.16 31.89 -3.95
C MET A 250 11.63 33.35 -3.88
N ARG A 251 11.86 33.89 -2.68
CA ARG A 251 12.37 35.26 -2.48
C ARG A 251 13.91 35.32 -2.43
N LYS A 252 14.60 34.19 -2.22
CA LYS A 252 16.06 34.12 -2.22
C LYS A 252 16.59 33.95 -3.63
#